data_AF-A0A8J9X1H1-F1
#
_entry.id   AF-A0A8J9X1H1-F1
#
_cell.length_a   1.000
_cell.length_b   1.000
_cell.length_c   1.000
_cell.angle_alpha   90.00
_cell.angle_beta   90.00
_cell.angle_gamma   90.00
#
_symmetry.space_group_name_H-M   'P 1'
#
loop_
_entity.id
_entity.type
_entity.pdbx_description
1 polymer ?
#
loop_
_entity_poly.entity_id
_entity_poly.type
_entity_poly.pdbx_seq_one_letter_code
_entity_poly.pdbx_strand_id
1 'polypeptide(L)'
;MTTKSTPKDLIDSFPHSKLTPIATATTEPDYLSLHQLQYEINDNAETLSSTLGDGQHGHLFLVISETEYLEMTDGVPCIPPVQPPFDPVHAANATAPQIIEANHQNDKRQKLFDLYHNAIKINSLKPFPLNTLNLSVILHEALTKSLPSKSSLISGKIL
;
A
#
# COMPACT_ATOMS: atom_id res chain seq x y z
N MET A 1 -5.40 -18.16 24.09
CA MET A 1 -3.96 -17.92 24.36
C MET A 1 -3.39 -17.26 23.11
N THR A 2 -3.22 -15.94 23.09
CA THR A 2 -2.65 -15.22 21.95
C THR A 2 -1.14 -15.24 22.11
N THR A 3 -0.45 -16.13 21.40
CA THR A 3 0.99 -16.01 21.22
C THR A 3 1.22 -14.69 20.49
N LYS A 4 1.96 -13.78 21.13
CA LYS A 4 2.37 -12.52 20.50
C LYS A 4 3.29 -12.90 19.34
N SER A 5 2.76 -12.92 18.13
CA SER A 5 3.55 -13.12 16.90
C SER A 5 4.63 -12.03 16.87
N THR A 6 5.86 -12.45 16.63
CA THR A 6 6.97 -11.52 16.39
C THR A 6 6.86 -10.98 14.95
N PRO A 7 7.47 -9.82 14.65
CA PRO A 7 7.53 -9.33 13.28
C PRO A 7 8.10 -10.36 12.29
N LYS A 8 9.03 -11.21 12.75
CA LYS A 8 9.58 -12.30 11.95
C LYS A 8 8.54 -13.36 11.65
N ASP A 9 7.78 -13.81 12.65
CA ASP A 9 6.73 -14.81 12.45
C ASP A 9 5.66 -14.32 11.46
N LEU A 10 5.39 -13.02 11.44
CA LEU A 10 4.51 -12.40 10.45
C LEU A 10 5.11 -12.43 9.04
N ILE A 11 6.38 -12.02 8.89
CA ILE A 11 7.07 -12.05 7.59
C ILE A 11 7.13 -13.48 7.03
N ASP A 12 7.42 -14.45 7.89
CA ASP A 12 7.51 -15.87 7.53
C ASP A 12 6.13 -16.46 7.16
N SER A 13 5.02 -15.80 7.55
CA SER A 13 3.66 -16.22 7.20
C SER A 13 3.16 -15.71 5.84
N PHE A 14 3.87 -14.74 5.24
CA PHE A 14 3.47 -14.20 3.95
C PHE A 14 3.69 -15.20 2.80
N PRO A 15 2.84 -15.17 1.76
CA PRO A 15 3.08 -15.93 0.52
C PRO A 15 4.49 -15.66 -0.04
N HIS A 16 4.93 -14.40 0.04
CA HIS A 16 6.26 -13.96 -0.38
C HIS A 16 7.07 -13.40 0.80
N SER A 17 7.59 -14.29 1.65
CA SER A 17 8.49 -13.93 2.77
C SER A 17 9.85 -13.38 2.32
N LYS A 18 10.25 -13.65 1.07
CA LYS A 18 11.41 -13.07 0.40
C LYS A 18 10.97 -12.43 -0.90
N LEU A 19 11.24 -11.14 -1.04
CA LEU A 19 10.87 -10.36 -2.21
C LEU A 19 11.97 -10.43 -3.28
N THR A 20 11.54 -10.33 -4.54
CA THR A 20 12.40 -10.23 -5.70
C THR A 20 13.25 -8.96 -5.62
N PRO A 21 14.59 -9.08 -5.66
CA PRO A 21 15.46 -7.91 -5.65
C PRO A 21 15.27 -7.07 -6.92
N ILE A 22 15.13 -5.75 -6.75
CA ILE A 22 15.05 -4.81 -7.88
C ILE A 22 16.38 -4.79 -8.66
N ALA A 23 17.49 -4.88 -7.95
CA ALA A 23 18.84 -4.91 -8.51
C ALA A 23 19.74 -5.79 -7.64
N THR A 24 20.84 -6.25 -8.21
CA THR A 24 21.93 -6.88 -7.46
C THR A 24 23.22 -6.11 -7.72
N ALA A 25 24.33 -6.53 -7.08
CA ALA A 25 25.64 -5.95 -7.36
C ALA A 25 26.06 -6.09 -8.85
N THR A 26 25.42 -7.01 -9.58
CA THR A 26 25.79 -7.36 -10.96
C THR A 26 24.65 -7.20 -11.97
N THR A 27 23.45 -6.86 -11.52
CA THR A 27 22.27 -6.72 -12.40
C THR A 27 21.56 -5.39 -12.12
N GLU A 28 21.36 -4.62 -13.18
CA GLU A 28 20.57 -3.40 -13.14
C GLU A 28 19.06 -3.72 -13.01
N PRO A 29 18.25 -2.77 -12.52
CA PRO A 29 16.80 -2.89 -12.55
C PRO A 29 16.28 -3.08 -13.98
N ASP A 30 15.37 -4.04 -14.15
CA ASP A 30 14.62 -4.19 -15.39
C ASP A 30 13.10 -4.16 -15.11
N TYR A 31 12.32 -4.10 -16.19
CA TYR A 31 10.87 -4.06 -16.06
C TYR A 31 10.30 -5.30 -15.34
N LEU A 32 10.88 -6.48 -15.60
CA LEU A 32 10.36 -7.74 -15.06
C LEU A 32 10.62 -7.83 -13.55
N SER A 33 11.79 -7.40 -13.06
CA SER A 33 12.11 -7.39 -11.64
C SER A 33 11.24 -6.41 -10.85
N LEU A 34 10.96 -5.24 -11.42
CA LEU A 34 10.05 -4.25 -10.84
C LEU A 34 8.60 -4.76 -10.81
N HIS A 35 8.12 -5.33 -11.91
CA HIS A 35 6.76 -5.85 -11.99
C HIS A 35 6.55 -7.03 -11.04
N GLN A 36 7.51 -7.96 -10.99
CA GLN A 36 7.47 -9.10 -10.08
C GLN A 36 7.46 -8.65 -8.62
N LEU A 37 8.32 -7.69 -8.25
CA LEU A 37 8.31 -7.15 -6.89
C LEU A 37 6.97 -6.51 -6.53
N GLN A 38 6.38 -5.72 -7.44
CA GLN A 38 5.09 -5.10 -7.19
C GLN A 38 4.00 -6.15 -6.96
N TYR A 39 3.97 -7.20 -7.79
CA TYR A 39 3.06 -8.33 -7.62
C TYR A 39 3.20 -8.98 -6.24
N GLU A 40 4.43 -9.29 -5.80
CA GLU A 40 4.68 -9.93 -4.51
C GLU A 40 4.29 -9.04 -3.32
N ILE A 41 4.49 -7.72 -3.44
CA ILE A 41 4.05 -6.76 -2.43
C ILE A 41 2.52 -6.70 -2.36
N ASN A 42 1.84 -6.70 -3.51
CA ASN A 42 0.39 -6.68 -3.59
C ASN A 42 -0.22 -7.94 -2.96
N ASP A 43 0.28 -9.12 -3.35
CA ASP A 43 -0.20 -10.40 -2.83
C ASP A 43 0.00 -10.50 -1.31
N ASN A 44 1.17 -10.08 -0.80
CA ASN A 44 1.40 -9.97 0.64
C ASN A 44 0.42 -9.00 1.32
N ALA A 45 0.11 -7.85 0.70
CA ALA A 45 -0.81 -6.86 1.27
C ALA A 45 -2.27 -7.36 1.33
N GLU A 46 -2.70 -8.16 0.35
CA GLU A 46 -4.03 -8.78 0.35
C GLU A 46 -4.21 -9.79 1.50
N THR A 47 -3.16 -10.53 1.87
CA THR A 47 -3.24 -11.49 2.99
C THR A 47 -3.45 -10.83 4.35
N LEU A 48 -3.15 -9.52 4.47
CA LEU A 48 -3.36 -8.78 5.69
C LEU A 48 -4.82 -8.31 5.78
N SER A 49 -5.63 -9.03 6.55
CA SER A 49 -7.05 -8.72 6.73
C SER A 49 -7.28 -7.27 7.18
N SER A 50 -8.19 -6.57 6.49
CA SER A 50 -8.63 -5.23 6.86
C SER A 50 -10.15 -5.13 6.77
N THR A 51 -10.75 -4.29 7.61
CA THR A 51 -12.18 -3.94 7.52
C THR A 51 -12.41 -2.65 6.74
N LEU A 52 -11.36 -2.07 6.14
CA LEU A 52 -11.42 -0.86 5.32
C LEU A 52 -11.64 -1.21 3.85
N GLY A 53 -12.07 -0.21 3.07
CA GLY A 53 -12.41 -0.41 1.67
C GLY A 53 -13.57 -1.39 1.51
N ASP A 54 -13.39 -2.36 0.63
CA ASP A 54 -14.36 -3.43 0.39
C ASP A 54 -14.26 -4.61 1.38
N GLY A 55 -13.24 -4.59 2.25
CA GLY A 55 -12.97 -5.63 3.24
C GLY A 55 -12.53 -6.99 2.67
N GLN A 56 -12.35 -7.10 1.35
CA GLN A 56 -11.96 -8.36 0.69
C GLN A 56 -10.50 -8.36 0.28
N HIS A 57 -9.94 -7.21 -0.10
CA HIS A 57 -8.56 -7.08 -0.59
C HIS A 57 -7.56 -6.63 0.49
N GLY A 58 -7.90 -6.87 1.77
CA GLY A 58 -6.99 -6.61 2.88
C GLY A 58 -6.44 -5.18 2.89
N HIS A 59 -5.11 -5.05 2.88
CA HIS A 59 -4.40 -3.78 2.88
C HIS A 59 -3.87 -3.35 1.51
N LEU A 60 -4.37 -3.92 0.41
CA LEU A 60 -3.91 -3.62 -0.94
C LEU A 60 -3.98 -2.12 -1.29
N PHE A 61 -4.96 -1.40 -0.77
CA PHE A 61 -5.13 0.05 -0.95
C PHE A 61 -3.91 0.90 -0.51
N LEU A 62 -2.95 0.33 0.23
CA LEU A 62 -1.70 1.01 0.63
C LEU A 62 -0.58 0.92 -0.42
N VAL A 63 -0.65 -0.07 -1.31
CA VAL A 63 0.47 -0.46 -2.19
C VAL A 63 0.18 -0.31 -3.68
N ILE A 64 -1.07 -0.03 -4.04
CA ILE A 64 -1.48 0.33 -5.41
C ILE A 64 -2.06 1.75 -5.46
N SER A 65 -2.29 2.26 -6.67
CA SER A 65 -2.94 3.57 -6.83
C SER A 65 -4.44 3.51 -6.48
N GLU A 66 -5.01 4.65 -6.11
CA GLU A 66 -6.45 4.76 -5.82
C GLU A 66 -7.30 4.36 -7.04
N THR A 67 -6.88 4.74 -8.24
CA THR A 67 -7.57 4.39 -9.49
C THR A 67 -7.61 2.88 -9.69
N GLU A 68 -6.47 2.18 -9.56
CA GLU A 68 -6.41 0.71 -9.70
C GLU A 68 -7.24 0.01 -8.62
N TYR A 69 -7.21 0.51 -7.39
CA TYR A 69 -8.03 -0.05 -6.31
C TYR A 69 -9.52 0.09 -6.63
N LEU A 70 -9.97 1.27 -7.06
CA LEU A 70 -11.36 1.52 -7.43
C LEU A 70 -11.83 0.68 -8.63
N GLU A 71 -10.97 0.46 -9.62
CA GLU A 71 -11.28 -0.41 -10.75
C GLU A 71 -11.51 -1.85 -10.31
N MET A 72 -10.73 -2.34 -9.35
CA MET A 72 -10.83 -3.71 -8.85
C MET A 72 -11.99 -3.93 -7.87
N THR A 73 -12.39 -2.89 -7.13
CA THR A 73 -13.45 -2.98 -6.11
C THR A 73 -14.82 -2.50 -6.59
N ASP A 74 -15.04 -2.43 -7.91
CA ASP A 74 -16.28 -1.91 -8.51
C ASP A 74 -16.66 -0.51 -7.97
N GLY A 75 -15.64 0.33 -7.76
CA GLY A 75 -15.80 1.71 -7.29
C GLY A 75 -15.95 1.87 -5.77
N VAL A 76 -15.63 0.87 -4.96
CA VAL A 76 -15.64 0.99 -3.50
C VAL A 76 -14.31 1.56 -2.98
N PRO A 77 -14.25 2.82 -2.52
CA PRO A 77 -13.02 3.42 -2.03
C PRO A 77 -12.63 2.93 -0.63
N CYS A 78 -11.32 2.91 -0.34
CA CYS A 78 -10.85 2.87 1.04
C CYS A 78 -10.93 4.27 1.67
N ILE A 79 -11.94 4.52 2.51
CA ILE A 79 -12.13 5.80 3.18
C ILE A 79 -11.22 5.88 4.43
N PRO A 80 -10.35 6.91 4.55
CA PRO A 80 -9.57 7.13 5.75
C PRO A 80 -10.47 7.31 6.99
N PRO A 81 -10.19 6.61 8.11
CA PRO A 81 -10.93 6.82 9.35
C PRO A 81 -10.74 8.24 9.87
N VAL A 82 -11.83 8.85 10.35
CA VAL A 82 -11.80 10.17 11.00
C VAL A 82 -11.31 10.02 12.44
N GLN A 83 -10.44 10.93 12.89
CA GLN A 83 -9.96 10.94 14.27
C GLN A 83 -11.13 11.04 15.25
N PRO A 84 -11.32 10.04 16.14
CA PRO A 84 -12.37 10.12 17.15
C PRO A 84 -12.03 11.18 18.20
N PRO A 85 -13.04 11.73 18.90
CA PRO A 85 -12.77 12.58 20.04
C PRO A 85 -12.06 11.78 21.14
N PHE A 86 -11.23 12.49 21.92
CA PHE A 86 -10.52 11.90 23.07
C PHE A 86 -11.52 11.25 24.03
N ASP A 87 -12.54 12.01 24.43
CA ASP A 87 -13.66 11.52 25.22
C ASP A 87 -14.91 11.31 24.32
N PRO A 88 -15.61 10.16 24.45
CA PRO A 88 -16.83 9.93 23.71
C PRO A 88 -17.97 10.83 24.19
N VAL A 89 -18.81 11.26 23.24
CA VAL A 89 -20.04 11.98 23.55
C VAL A 89 -21.11 10.98 23.98
N HIS A 90 -21.68 11.19 25.15
CA HIS A 90 -22.80 10.39 25.67
C HIS A 90 -24.12 11.12 25.46
N ALA A 91 -25.18 10.36 25.13
CA ALA A 91 -26.53 10.90 25.07
C ALA A 91 -26.98 11.41 26.45
N ALA A 92 -27.82 12.45 26.48
CA ALA A 92 -28.44 12.90 27.71
C ALA A 92 -29.25 11.75 28.35
N ASN A 93 -29.08 11.53 29.65
CA ASN A 93 -29.68 10.43 30.42
C ASN A 93 -29.27 9.02 29.96
N ALA A 94 -28.09 8.87 29.34
CA ALA A 94 -27.55 7.55 29.02
C ALA A 94 -27.41 6.69 30.28
N THR A 95 -27.90 5.46 30.20
CA THR A 95 -27.71 4.43 31.23
C THR A 95 -26.25 3.97 31.27
N ALA A 96 -25.83 3.38 32.39
CA ALA A 96 -24.46 2.87 32.53
C ALA A 96 -24.05 1.88 31.41
N PRO A 97 -24.89 0.91 30.98
CA PRO A 97 -24.55 0.05 29.84
C PRO A 97 -24.35 0.80 28.52
N GLN A 98 -25.14 1.84 28.25
CA GLN A 98 -25.01 2.66 27.04
C GLN A 98 -23.70 3.47 27.06
N ILE A 99 -23.29 3.98 28.22
CA ILE A 99 -22.01 4.67 28.40
C ILE A 99 -20.84 3.71 28.14
N ILE A 100 -20.89 2.51 28.70
CA ILE A 100 -19.85 1.48 28.51
C ILE A 100 -19.70 1.12 27.04
N GLU A 101 -20.82 0.90 26.33
CA GLU A 101 -20.77 0.56 24.92
C GLU A 101 -20.25 1.74 24.06
N ALA A 102 -20.66 2.97 24.38
CA ALA A 102 -20.13 4.17 23.70
C ALA A 102 -18.61 4.30 23.87
N ASN A 103 -18.07 4.02 25.07
CA ASN A 103 -16.64 3.99 25.33
C ASN A 103 -15.95 2.92 24.47
N HIS A 104 -16.49 1.69 24.47
CA HIS A 104 -15.93 0.58 23.72
C HIS A 104 -15.90 0.84 22.21
N GLN A 105 -16.94 1.46 21.66
CA GLN A 105 -16.97 1.87 20.25
C GLN A 105 -15.98 2.99 19.96
N ASN A 106 -15.77 3.94 20.88
CA ASN A 106 -14.75 4.97 20.74
C ASN A 106 -13.34 4.37 20.70
N ASP A 107 -13.03 3.44 21.61
CA ASP A 107 -11.74 2.75 21.67
C ASP A 107 -11.43 2.00 20.37
N LYS A 108 -12.43 1.32 19.80
CA LYS A 108 -12.30 0.64 18.50
C LYS A 108 -11.98 1.64 17.38
N ARG A 109 -12.69 2.77 17.34
CA ARG A 109 -12.43 3.81 16.33
C ARG A 109 -11.05 4.44 16.49
N GLN A 110 -10.58 4.66 17.72
CA GLN A 110 -9.23 5.20 17.97
C GLN A 110 -8.17 4.21 17.48
N LYS A 111 -8.32 2.92 17.80
CA LYS A 111 -7.43 1.87 17.30
C LYS A 111 -7.41 1.78 15.78
N LEU A 112 -8.57 1.87 15.13
CA LEU A 112 -8.67 1.86 13.67
C LEU A 112 -7.97 3.09 13.05
N PHE A 113 -8.18 4.27 13.64
CA PHE A 113 -7.52 5.50 13.23
C PHE A 113 -5.99 5.38 13.32
N ASP A 114 -5.49 4.92 14.47
CA ASP A 114 -4.06 4.74 14.71
C ASP A 114 -3.46 3.70 13.76
N LEU A 115 -4.14 2.56 13.56
CA LEU A 115 -3.67 1.51 12.65
C LEU A 115 -3.50 2.04 11.22
N TYR A 116 -4.52 2.74 10.70
CA TYR A 116 -4.48 3.31 9.35
C TYR A 116 -3.33 4.33 9.20
N HIS A 117 -3.23 5.29 10.10
CA HIS A 117 -2.22 6.36 10.00
C HIS A 117 -0.80 5.85 10.24
N ASN A 118 -0.62 4.86 11.11
CA ASN A 118 0.68 4.22 11.30
C ASN A 118 1.11 3.44 10.05
N ALA A 119 0.18 2.75 9.38
CA ALA A 119 0.47 2.02 8.14
C ALA A 119 0.89 2.98 7.01
N ILE A 120 0.17 4.09 6.84
CA ILE A 120 0.52 5.15 5.89
C ILE A 120 1.90 5.75 6.22
N LYS A 121 2.17 6.07 7.48
CA LYS A 121 3.46 6.61 7.91
C LYS A 121 4.62 5.68 7.58
N ILE A 122 4.46 4.37 7.82
CA ILE A 122 5.47 3.36 7.47
C ILE A 122 5.68 3.30 5.96
N ASN A 123 4.62 3.37 5.16
CA ASN A 123 4.72 3.38 3.70
C ASN A 123 5.50 4.60 3.19
N SER A 124 5.23 5.79 3.74
CA SER A 124 5.92 7.04 3.37
C SER A 124 7.41 7.08 3.77
N LEU A 125 7.84 6.20 4.69
CA LEU A 125 9.24 6.12 5.15
C LEU A 125 10.09 5.12 4.35
N LYS A 126 9.50 4.33 3.45
CA LYS A 126 10.26 3.45 2.55
C LYS A 126 10.92 4.30 1.45
N PRO A 127 12.12 3.91 0.97
CA PRO A 127 12.89 4.69 -0.02
C PRO A 127 12.17 4.91 -1.36
N PHE A 128 11.00 4.30 -1.57
CA PHE A 128 10.13 4.48 -2.70
C PHE A 128 8.67 4.55 -2.19
N PRO A 129 8.00 5.71 -2.23
CA PRO A 129 6.60 5.81 -1.86
C PRO A 129 5.75 5.10 -2.93
N LEU A 130 5.30 3.88 -2.65
CA LEU A 130 4.59 3.02 -3.60
C LEU A 130 3.29 3.66 -4.15
N ASN A 131 2.71 4.61 -3.42
CA ASN A 131 1.50 5.33 -3.84
C ASN A 131 1.74 6.47 -4.86
N THR A 132 2.99 6.89 -5.06
CA THR A 132 3.35 8.01 -5.94
C THR A 132 4.10 7.56 -7.19
N LEU A 133 4.43 6.28 -7.27
CA LEU A 133 5.09 5.67 -8.40
C LEU A 133 4.02 5.06 -9.30
N ASN A 134 3.24 5.93 -9.96
CA ASN A 134 2.47 5.49 -11.10
C ASN A 134 3.48 4.93 -12.13
N LEU A 135 3.52 3.60 -12.27
CA LEU A 135 4.45 2.90 -13.17
C LEU A 135 4.41 3.49 -14.58
N SER A 136 3.28 4.08 -15.01
CA SER A 136 3.17 4.79 -16.29
C SER A 136 4.10 6.01 -16.41
N VAL A 137 4.33 6.76 -15.32
CA VAL A 137 5.18 7.96 -15.30
C VAL A 137 6.66 7.55 -15.33
N ILE A 138 7.03 6.52 -14.57
CA ILE A 138 8.39 5.98 -14.55
C ILE A 138 8.70 5.25 -15.85
N LEU A 139 7.77 4.48 -16.43
CA LEU A 139 7.93 3.89 -17.75
C LEU A 139 8.09 4.97 -18.82
N HIS A 140 7.29 6.04 -18.79
CA HIS A 140 7.42 7.13 -19.75
C HIS A 140 8.78 7.82 -19.63
N GLU A 141 9.28 8.05 -18.41
CA GLU A 141 10.58 8.69 -18.19
C GLU A 141 11.76 7.76 -18.52
N ALA A 142 11.65 6.47 -18.23
CA ALA A 142 12.65 5.46 -18.57
C ALA A 142 12.69 5.15 -20.08
N LEU A 143 11.54 5.12 -20.76
CA LEU A 143 11.45 4.95 -22.21
C LEU A 143 11.95 6.20 -22.96
N THR A 144 11.69 7.40 -22.45
CA THR A 144 12.20 8.65 -23.05
C THR A 144 13.69 8.86 -22.82
N LYS A 145 14.27 8.36 -21.71
CA LYS A 145 15.72 8.41 -21.45
C LYS A 145 16.52 7.28 -22.13
N SER A 146 15.90 6.18 -22.53
CA SER A 146 16.59 5.02 -23.15
C SER A 146 16.55 4.99 -24.69
N LEU A 147 15.81 5.89 -25.34
CA LEU A 147 15.85 6.03 -26.79
C LEU A 147 17.03 6.93 -27.20
N PRO A 148 18.03 6.44 -27.94
CA PRO A 148 19.01 7.32 -28.55
C PRO A 148 18.30 8.24 -29.55
N SER A 149 18.55 9.54 -29.45
CA SER A 149 18.16 10.55 -30.44
C SER A 149 18.42 10.02 -31.86
N LYS A 150 17.36 9.81 -32.65
CA LYS A 150 17.42 9.43 -34.07
C LYS A 150 17.92 10.61 -34.94
N SER A 151 19.11 11.14 -34.65
CA SER A 151 19.69 12.30 -35.33
C SER A 151 21.14 12.08 -35.82
N SER A 152 21.64 10.85 -35.95
CA SER A 152 23.04 10.63 -36.39
C SER A 152 23.26 9.47 -37.37
N LEU A 153 22.24 9.04 -38.12
CA LEU A 153 22.40 7.95 -39.10
C LEU A 153 21.97 8.35 -40.52
N ILE A 154 22.37 9.53 -41.01
CA ILE A 154 22.47 9.79 -42.46
C ILE A 154 23.60 10.80 -42.74
N SER A 155 24.85 10.37 -42.71
CA SER A 155 25.89 11.00 -43.53
C SER A 155 27.08 10.04 -43.68
N GLY A 156 27.01 9.22 -44.72
CA GLY A 156 28.09 8.32 -45.10
C GLY A 156 27.81 7.65 -46.43
N LYS A 157 28.41 8.22 -47.48
CA LYS A 157 28.59 7.70 -48.86
C LYS A 157 27.41 7.78 -49.82
N ILE A 158 27.46 8.79 -50.69
CA ILE A 158 27.22 8.60 -52.13
C ILE A 158 28.54 8.99 -52.83
N LEU A 159 28.85 8.22 -53.87
CA LEU A 159 30.03 8.20 -54.74
C LEU A 159 30.52 9.58 -55.21
#